data_AF-A0A645GEL1-F1
#
_entry.id   AF-A0A645GEL1-F1
#
_cell.length_a   1.000
_cell.length_b   1.000
_cell.length_c   1.000
_cell.angle_alpha   90.00
_cell.angle_beta   90.00
_cell.angle_gamma   90.00
#
_symmetry.space_group_name_H-M   'P 1'
#
loop_
_entity.id
_entity.type
_entity.pdbx_description
1 polymer ?
#
loop_
_entity_poly.entity_id
_entity_poly.type
_entity_poly.pdbx_seq_one_letter_code
_entity_poly.pdbx_strand_id
1 'polypeptide(L)'
;MKASIEESVKQIFNPEFVNRVDEFIIFHNLDKEQIFQIIDLNLADVVKRLSISNISLELTTKAKEFLAEQGYDEKFGARPLRRQIQNHIENELAEEILKGNLPNFSKVIADYDEENKKIIFNIVKPEEIIQPTEENNIEIENIL
;
A
#
# COMPACT_ATOMS: atom_id res chain seq x y z
N MET A 1 -16.44 -20.52 17.67
CA MET A 1 -16.72 -19.16 17.17
C MET A 1 -17.94 -19.14 16.22
N LYS A 2 -17.95 -19.93 15.12
CA LYS A 2 -19.11 -20.02 14.21
C LYS A 2 -20.46 -20.31 14.89
N ALA A 3 -20.51 -21.34 15.75
CA ALA A 3 -21.74 -21.73 16.46
C ALA A 3 -22.34 -20.59 17.33
N SER A 4 -21.49 -19.76 17.94
CA SER A 4 -21.93 -18.63 18.78
C SER A 4 -22.50 -17.46 17.97
N ILE A 5 -22.01 -17.25 16.75
CA ILE A 5 -22.55 -16.23 15.83
C ILE A 5 -23.92 -16.69 15.30
N GLU A 6 -24.04 -17.95 14.90
CA GLU A 6 -25.31 -18.53 14.44
C GLU A 6 -26.39 -18.53 15.53
N GLU A 7 -26.02 -18.82 16.78
CA GLU A 7 -26.92 -18.71 17.93
C GLU A 7 -27.37 -17.25 18.17
N SER A 8 -26.44 -16.30 18.07
CA SER A 8 -26.75 -14.87 18.20
C SER A 8 -27.73 -14.40 17.11
N VAL A 9 -27.56 -14.87 15.87
CA VAL A 9 -28.48 -14.57 14.76
C VAL A 9 -29.87 -15.16 15.03
N LYS A 10 -29.96 -16.40 15.51
CA LYS A 10 -31.24 -17.06 15.85
C LYS A 10 -31.96 -16.40 17.04
N GLN A 11 -31.25 -15.70 17.92
CA GLN A 11 -31.84 -14.92 19.00
C GLN A 11 -32.37 -13.55 18.54
N ILE A 12 -31.72 -12.94 17.55
CA ILE A 12 -32.06 -11.58 17.07
C ILE A 12 -33.15 -11.62 16.00
N PHE A 13 -33.13 -12.62 15.11
CA PHE A 13 -34.07 -12.73 13.98
C PHE A 13 -35.13 -13.80 14.24
N ASN A 14 -36.33 -13.60 13.71
CA ASN A 14 -37.41 -14.57 13.86
C ASN A 14 -37.12 -15.87 13.07
N PRO A 15 -37.65 -17.03 13.53
CA PRO A 15 -37.40 -18.31 12.87
C PRO A 15 -37.82 -18.35 11.40
N GLU A 16 -38.91 -17.65 11.02
CA GLU A 16 -39.36 -17.59 9.62
C GLU A 16 -38.33 -16.93 8.70
N PHE A 17 -37.63 -15.88 9.15
CA PHE A 17 -36.59 -15.24 8.35
C PHE A 17 -35.38 -16.13 8.22
N VAL A 18 -34.92 -16.72 9.33
CA VAL A 18 -33.76 -17.63 9.35
C VAL A 18 -34.00 -18.82 8.42
N ASN A 19 -35.22 -19.35 8.39
CA ASN A 19 -35.60 -20.46 7.51
C ASN A 19 -35.71 -20.08 6.02
N ARG A 20 -35.60 -18.79 5.65
CA ARG A 20 -35.55 -18.31 4.26
C ARG A 20 -34.13 -17.96 3.78
N VAL A 21 -33.12 -18.18 4.60
CA VAL A 21 -31.71 -17.95 4.24
C VAL A 21 -31.09 -19.29 3.87
N ASP A 22 -30.59 -19.40 2.64
CA ASP A 22 -29.98 -20.63 2.14
C ASP A 22 -28.60 -20.90 2.79
N GLU A 23 -27.78 -19.86 2.99
CA GLU A 23 -26.44 -19.98 3.55
C GLU A 23 -26.00 -18.72 4.33
N PHE A 24 -25.18 -18.95 5.37
CA PHE A 24 -24.51 -17.88 6.12
C PHE A 24 -23.04 -17.73 5.69
N ILE A 25 -22.67 -16.54 5.22
CA ILE A 25 -21.29 -16.20 4.89
C ILE A 25 -20.67 -15.44 6.07
N ILE A 26 -19.63 -16.02 6.68
CA ILE A 26 -18.92 -15.43 7.82
C ILE A 26 -17.64 -14.77 7.31
N PHE A 27 -17.55 -13.45 7.46
CA PHE A 27 -16.33 -12.69 7.20
C PHE A 27 -15.44 -12.73 8.44
N HIS A 28 -14.20 -13.15 8.26
CA HIS A 28 -13.19 -13.16 9.32
C HIS A 28 -12.43 -11.84 9.31
N ASN A 29 -11.80 -11.51 10.44
CA ASN A 29 -10.91 -10.36 10.53
C ASN A 29 -9.73 -10.54 9.58
N LEU A 30 -9.24 -9.41 9.05
CA LEU A 30 -8.07 -9.40 8.18
C LEU A 30 -6.80 -9.65 8.99
N ASP A 31 -5.91 -10.45 8.44
CA ASP A 31 -4.53 -10.56 8.92
C ASP A 31 -3.63 -9.45 8.32
N LYS A 32 -2.41 -9.35 8.83
CA LYS A 32 -1.45 -8.32 8.42
C LYS A 32 -1.08 -8.43 6.92
N GLU A 33 -0.98 -9.64 6.41
CA GLU A 33 -0.58 -9.90 5.02
C GLU A 33 -1.70 -9.49 4.05
N GLN A 34 -2.96 -9.78 4.40
CA GLN A 34 -4.14 -9.31 3.69
C GLN A 34 -4.25 -7.80 3.73
N ILE A 35 -3.91 -7.15 4.85
CA ILE A 35 -3.88 -5.69 4.92
C ILE A 35 -2.85 -5.12 3.93
N PHE A 36 -1.65 -5.71 3.84
CA PHE A 36 -0.64 -5.28 2.88
C PHE A 36 -1.11 -5.44 1.43
N GLN A 37 -1.77 -6.55 1.10
CA GLN A 37 -2.38 -6.73 -0.21
C GLN A 37 -3.44 -5.65 -0.49
N ILE A 38 -4.24 -5.28 0.51
CA ILE A 38 -5.21 -4.20 0.37
C ILE A 38 -4.50 -2.86 0.14
N ILE A 39 -3.38 -2.59 0.82
CA ILE A 39 -2.57 -1.38 0.56
C ILE A 39 -2.13 -1.35 -0.91
N ASP A 40 -1.57 -2.46 -1.41
CA ASP A 40 -1.11 -2.58 -2.79
C ASP A 40 -2.27 -2.39 -3.79
N LEU A 41 -3.44 -2.97 -3.52
CA LEU A 41 -4.64 -2.81 -4.35
C LEU A 41 -5.13 -1.36 -4.38
N ASN A 42 -5.12 -0.65 -3.25
CA ASN A 42 -5.53 0.76 -3.22
C ASN A 42 -4.52 1.65 -3.97
N LEU A 43 -3.24 1.32 -3.91
CA LEU A 43 -2.19 2.06 -4.62
C LEU A 43 -2.15 1.76 -6.12
N ALA A 44 -2.72 0.66 -6.59
CA ALA A 44 -2.71 0.28 -8.00
C ALA A 44 -3.23 1.41 -8.91
N ASP A 45 -4.28 2.11 -8.49
CA ASP A 45 -4.82 3.26 -9.25
C ASP A 45 -3.86 4.45 -9.28
N VAL A 46 -3.13 4.68 -8.19
CA VAL A 46 -2.11 5.73 -8.07
C VAL A 46 -0.93 5.41 -8.98
N VAL A 47 -0.39 4.20 -8.87
CA VAL A 47 0.71 3.70 -9.70
C VAL A 47 0.34 3.77 -11.18
N LYS A 48 -0.90 3.41 -11.54
CA LYS A 48 -1.38 3.52 -12.92
C LYS A 48 -1.37 4.96 -13.41
N ARG A 49 -1.79 5.94 -12.61
CA ARG A 49 -1.71 7.37 -12.99
C ARG A 49 -0.27 7.84 -13.15
N LEU A 50 0.62 7.47 -12.23
CA LEU A 50 2.05 7.82 -12.28
C LEU A 50 2.75 7.21 -13.50
N SER A 51 2.34 6.00 -13.91
CA SER A 51 2.93 5.31 -15.06
C SER A 51 2.74 6.04 -16.39
N ILE A 52 1.69 6.88 -16.52
CA ILE A 52 1.45 7.72 -17.70
C ILE A 52 2.59 8.74 -17.88
N SER A 53 3.20 9.18 -16.77
CA SER A 53 4.37 10.08 -16.75
C SER A 53 5.70 9.32 -16.62
N ASN A 54 5.69 8.00 -16.84
CA ASN A 54 6.84 7.11 -16.65
C ASN A 54 7.41 7.12 -15.22
N ILE A 55 6.60 7.45 -14.21
CA ILE A 55 7.04 7.48 -12.82
C ILE A 55 6.66 6.14 -12.16
N SER A 56 7.62 5.49 -11.52
CA SER A 56 7.37 4.28 -10.73
C SER A 56 7.34 4.60 -9.24
N LEU A 57 6.41 4.00 -8.51
CA LEU A 57 6.29 4.13 -7.05
C LEU A 57 6.45 2.74 -6.41
N GLU A 58 7.35 2.65 -5.44
CA GLU A 58 7.54 1.47 -4.60
C GLU A 58 7.39 1.88 -3.13
N LEU A 59 6.73 1.05 -2.33
CA LEU A 59 6.63 1.23 -0.88
C LEU A 59 7.54 0.22 -0.19
N THR A 60 8.31 0.68 0.79
CA THR A 60 9.07 -0.22 1.67
C THR A 60 8.12 -0.99 2.59
N THR A 61 8.60 -2.09 3.15
CA THR A 61 7.86 -2.85 4.16
C THR A 61 7.51 -1.97 5.37
N LYS A 62 8.43 -1.10 5.81
CA LYS A 62 8.19 -0.18 6.92
C LYS A 62 7.06 0.81 6.64
N ALA A 63 6.99 1.36 5.42
CA ALA A 63 5.89 2.21 5.01
C ALA A 63 4.55 1.45 5.03
N LYS A 64 4.51 0.21 4.56
CA LYS A 64 3.31 -0.64 4.61
C LYS A 64 2.90 -0.96 6.05
N GLU A 65 3.86 -1.23 6.93
CA GLU A 65 3.60 -1.46 8.36
C GLU A 65 2.96 -0.24 9.02
N PHE A 66 3.56 0.93 8.82
CA PHE A 66 3.00 2.18 9.35
C PHE A 66 1.57 2.44 8.85
N LEU A 67 1.33 2.28 7.55
CA LEU A 67 0.00 2.47 6.97
C LEU A 67 -1.01 1.45 7.52
N ALA A 68 -0.60 0.20 7.71
CA ALA A 68 -1.44 -0.84 8.29
C ALA A 68 -1.81 -0.49 9.74
N GLU A 69 -0.85 -0.05 10.56
CA GLU A 69 -1.09 0.34 11.96
C GLU A 69 -2.03 1.55 12.07
N GLN A 70 -1.90 2.54 11.18
CA GLN A 70 -2.77 3.73 11.19
C GLN A 70 -4.14 3.48 10.52
N GLY A 71 -4.23 2.48 9.65
CA GLY A 71 -5.36 2.25 8.77
C GLY A 71 -6.23 1.05 9.13
N TYR A 72 -5.79 0.20 10.05
CA TYR A 72 -6.53 -0.94 10.56
C TYR A 72 -7.07 -0.67 11.97
N ASP A 73 -8.34 -0.99 12.15
CA ASP A 73 -9.01 -0.94 13.45
C ASP A 73 -9.84 -2.22 13.62
N GLU A 74 -9.82 -2.86 14.79
CA GLU A 74 -10.54 -4.13 15.00
C GLU A 74 -12.06 -4.02 14.79
N LYS A 75 -12.63 -2.83 15.05
CA LYS A 75 -14.07 -2.56 14.93
C LYS A 75 -14.45 -2.12 13.52
N PHE A 76 -13.57 -1.38 12.84
CA PHE A 76 -13.84 -0.82 11.51
C PHE A 76 -13.11 -1.52 10.37
N GLY A 77 -12.28 -2.52 10.65
CA GLY A 77 -11.43 -3.23 9.69
C GLY A 77 -10.46 -2.29 8.97
N ALA A 78 -10.11 -2.63 7.73
CA ALA A 78 -9.27 -1.81 6.86
C ALA A 78 -9.99 -0.60 6.23
N ARG A 79 -11.20 -0.23 6.68
CA ARG A 79 -11.95 0.91 6.10
C ARG A 79 -11.18 2.24 6.20
N PRO A 80 -10.50 2.58 7.32
CA PRO A 80 -9.71 3.81 7.42
C PRO A 80 -8.50 3.85 6.48
N LEU A 81 -7.98 2.68 6.07
CA LEU A 81 -6.74 2.52 5.32
C LEU A 81 -6.67 3.35 4.04
N ARG A 82 -7.77 3.40 3.28
CA ARG A 82 -7.84 4.20 2.04
C ARG A 82 -7.56 5.68 2.29
N ARG A 83 -8.09 6.22 3.39
CA ARG A 83 -7.86 7.63 3.76
C ARG A 83 -6.42 7.87 4.19
N GLN A 84 -5.81 6.91 4.88
CA GLN A 84 -4.39 7.01 5.27
C GLN A 84 -3.47 6.99 4.04
N ILE A 85 -3.73 6.10 3.09
CA ILE A 85 -2.99 6.04 1.81
C ILE A 85 -3.14 7.36 1.05
N GLN A 86 -4.36 7.88 0.94
CA GLN A 86 -4.59 9.14 0.25
C GLN A 86 -3.81 10.30 0.91
N ASN A 87 -3.87 10.41 2.23
CA ASN A 87 -3.23 11.50 2.95
C ASN A 87 -1.70 11.41 2.93
N HIS A 88 -1.14 10.24 3.21
CA HIS A 88 0.30 10.07 3.41
C HIS A 88 1.05 9.74 2.11
N ILE A 89 0.36 9.26 1.08
CA ILE A 89 0.96 8.88 -0.20
C ILE A 89 0.48 9.80 -1.31
N GLU A 90 -0.82 9.78 -1.63
CA GLU A 90 -1.32 10.49 -2.83
C GLU A 90 -1.15 12.00 -2.75
N ASN A 91 -1.52 12.61 -1.62
CA ASN A 91 -1.45 14.06 -1.47
C ASN A 91 -0.01 14.57 -1.47
N GLU A 92 0.89 13.88 -0.76
CA GLU A 92 2.32 14.23 -0.71
C GLU A 92 2.98 14.08 -2.08
N LEU A 93 2.70 13.00 -2.81
CA LEU A 93 3.20 12.83 -4.18
C LEU A 93 2.65 13.92 -5.12
N ALA A 94 1.38 14.30 -4.96
CA ALA A 94 0.80 15.40 -5.73
C ALA A 94 1.51 16.72 -5.46
N GLU A 95 1.83 17.03 -4.19
CA GLU A 95 2.64 18.21 -3.85
C GLU A 95 4.03 18.18 -4.49
N GLU A 96 4.74 17.04 -4.44
CA GLU A 96 6.09 16.93 -5.02
C GLU A 96 6.08 17.09 -6.55
N ILE A 97 5.03 16.60 -7.21
CA ILE A 97 4.79 16.85 -8.64
C ILE A 97 4.56 18.35 -8.89
N LEU A 98 3.72 19.01 -8.09
CA LEU A 98 3.42 20.44 -8.24
C LEU A 98 4.64 21.33 -7.97
N LYS A 99 5.52 20.94 -7.04
CA LYS A 99 6.80 21.61 -6.76
C LYS A 99 7.83 21.40 -7.88
N GLY A 100 7.61 20.46 -8.79
CA GLY A 100 8.54 20.09 -9.85
C GLY A 100 9.69 19.20 -9.38
N ASN A 101 9.62 18.63 -8.18
CA ASN A 101 10.65 17.76 -7.62
C ASN A 101 10.61 16.35 -8.21
N LEU A 102 9.50 16.00 -8.87
CA LEU A 102 9.25 14.69 -9.44
C LEU A 102 9.18 14.73 -10.99
N PRO A 103 10.33 14.76 -11.70
CA PRO A 103 10.35 14.76 -13.15
C PRO A 103 9.90 13.41 -13.73
N ASN A 104 9.52 13.39 -15.01
CA ASN A 104 9.20 12.16 -15.73
C ASN A 104 10.37 11.16 -15.68
N PHE A 105 10.06 9.86 -15.78
CA PHE A 105 11.05 8.77 -15.70
C PHE A 105 11.73 8.61 -14.32
N SER A 106 11.21 9.23 -13.28
CA SER A 106 11.73 9.06 -11.92
C SER A 106 11.24 7.78 -11.25
N LYS A 107 12.07 7.23 -10.37
CA LYS A 107 11.66 6.17 -9.43
C LYS A 107 11.48 6.76 -8.04
N VAL A 108 10.33 6.52 -7.43
CA VAL A 108 10.01 6.96 -6.08
C VAL A 108 9.97 5.77 -5.14
N ILE A 109 10.73 5.85 -4.06
CA ILE A 109 10.68 4.90 -2.96
C ILE A 109 10.08 5.61 -1.76
N ALA A 110 8.87 5.21 -1.38
CA ALA A 110 8.20 5.69 -0.19
C ALA A 110 8.62 4.83 1.01
N ASP A 111 9.27 5.46 1.99
CA ASP A 111 9.74 4.82 3.22
C ASP A 111 9.14 5.49 4.46
N TYR A 112 9.22 4.82 5.60
CA TYR A 112 8.77 5.37 6.88
C TYR A 112 9.95 5.85 7.72
N ASP A 113 9.93 7.13 8.06
CA ASP A 113 10.85 7.74 9.02
C ASP A 113 10.25 7.64 10.43
N GLU A 114 10.84 6.77 11.24
CA GLU A 114 10.43 6.51 12.63
C GLU A 114 10.66 7.72 13.55
N GLU A 115 11.66 8.56 13.29
CA GLU A 115 11.99 9.72 14.13
C GLU A 115 10.97 10.84 13.93
N ASN A 116 10.65 11.14 12.67
CA ASN A 116 9.70 12.19 12.31
C ASN A 116 8.25 11.68 12.18
N LYS A 117 8.03 10.37 12.37
CA LYS A 117 6.74 9.68 12.26
C LYS A 117 5.97 10.01 10.99
N LYS A 118 6.67 10.04 9.86
CA LYS A 118 6.09 10.43 8.56
C LYS A 118 6.61 9.56 7.44
N ILE A 119 5.85 9.48 6.35
CA ILE A 119 6.35 8.92 5.10
C ILE A 119 7.31 9.93 4.46
N ILE A 120 8.44 9.43 4.00
CA ILE A 120 9.43 10.17 3.23
C ILE A 120 9.54 9.57 1.83
N PHE A 121 9.79 10.42 0.84
CA PHE A 121 9.92 10.00 -0.56
C PHE A 121 11.36 10.19 -1.02
N ASN A 122 12.01 9.08 -1.32
CA ASN A 122 13.32 9.09 -1.97
C ASN A 122 13.11 9.03 -3.48
N ILE A 123 13.42 10.14 -4.16
CA ILE A 123 13.22 10.30 -5.60
C ILE A 123 14.56 10.04 -6.28
N VAL A 124 14.65 8.95 -7.02
CA VAL A 124 15.79 8.64 -7.90
C VAL A 124 15.48 9.22 -9.27
N LYS A 125 16.25 10.24 -9.67
CA LYS A 125 16.09 10.89 -10.96
C LYS A 125 16.77 10.08 -12.07
N PRO A 126 16.28 10.16 -13.31
CA PRO A 126 16.87 9.43 -14.44
C PRO A 126 18.36 9.76 -14.70
N GLU A 127 18.83 10.96 -14.33
CA GLU A 127 20.23 11.38 -14.46
C GLU A 127 21.19 10.62 -13.51
N GLU A 128 20.69 10.06 -12.40
CA GLU A 128 21.50 9.29 -11.44
C GLU A 128 21.62 7.80 -11.80
N ILE A 129 20.82 7.31 -12.76
CA ILE A 129 20.82 5.91 -13.19
C ILE A 129 21.98 5.62 -14.17
N ILE A 130 22.65 6.66 -14.70
CA ILE A 130 23.70 6.57 -15.73
C ILE A 130 25.10 6.96 -15.20
N GLN A 131 25.36 6.93 -13.89
CA GLN A 131 26.74 6.92 -13.43
C GLN A 131 27.27 5.48 -13.51
N PRO A 132 28.23 5.16 -14.40
CA PRO A 132 28.84 3.85 -14.42
C PRO A 132 29.49 3.61 -13.06
N THR A 133 29.01 2.62 -12.31
CA THR A 133 29.75 2.08 -11.17
C THR A 133 31.07 1.55 -11.72
N GLU A 134 32.20 2.11 -11.26
CA GLU A 134 33.56 1.81 -11.75
C GLU A 134 33.99 0.33 -11.59
N GLU A 135 33.16 -0.54 -11.02
CA GLU A 135 33.48 -1.96 -10.78
C GLU A 135 33.41 -2.86 -12.03
N ASN A 136 32.77 -2.44 -13.13
CA ASN A 136 32.66 -3.28 -14.34
C ASN A 136 33.80 -3.13 -15.37
N ASN A 137 34.83 -2.32 -15.11
CA ASN A 137 35.92 -2.10 -16.07
C ASN A 137 37.04 -3.16 -16.03
N ILE A 138 37.03 -4.10 -15.08
CA ILE A 138 38.14 -5.06 -14.94
C ILE A 138 37.98 -6.29 -15.86
N GLU A 139 36.78 -6.59 -16.37
CA GLU A 139 36.59 -7.79 -17.22
C GLU A 139 36.83 -7.58 -18.72
N ILE A 140 36.89 -6.34 -19.22
CA ILE A 140 37.00 -6.09 -20.68
C ILE A 140 38.47 -6.06 -21.16
N GLU A 141 39.45 -5.77 -20.31
CA GLU A 141 40.86 -5.75 -20.72
C GLU A 141 41.50 -7.15 -20.91
N ASN A 142 40.85 -8.23 -20.50
CA ASN A 142 41.40 -9.60 -20.64
C ASN A 142 40.91 -10.36 -21.89
N ILE A 143 40.23 -9.71 -22.84
CA ILE A 143 39.71 -10.35 -24.07
C ILE A 143 40.20 -9.67 -25.37
N LEU A 144 41.05 -8.64 -25.30
CA LEU A 144 41.74 -8.05 -26.46
C LEU A 144 43.24 -8.34 -26.42
#